data_AF-A0AAW0K479-F1
#
_entry.id   AF-A0AAW0K479-F1
#
_cell.length_a   1.000
_cell.length_b   1.000
_cell.length_c   1.000
_cell.angle_alpha   90.00
_cell.angle_beta   90.00
_cell.angle_gamma   90.00
#
_symmetry.space_group_name_H-M   'P 1'
#
loop_
_entity.id
_entity.type
_entity.pdbx_description
1 polymer ?
#
loop_
_entity_poly.entity_id
_entity_poly.type
_entity_poly.pdbx_seq_one_letter_code
_entity_poly.pdbx_strand_id
1 'polypeptide(L)'
;MAKDEPPSVSRDLEALRRKLCLLLDSFQSNAKVVAFMTSPVGRYLDRHPFLALAMLMFVTMSAVPVGVFLLIVVLTSLGALMGAVLLEGLIISVCGLSLLCILCGLGFVALVMSGIAMISYVVVSCLMNYWFSPRPLTQQHANTNCQLAMKSPDFEGLYQE
;
A
#
# COMPACT_ATOMS: atom_id res chain seq x y z
N MET A 1 -7.89 61.35 -30.78
CA MET A 1 -7.57 60.12 -30.03
C MET A 1 -8.32 58.99 -30.68
N ALA A 2 -7.58 58.01 -31.20
CA ALA A 2 -8.12 56.84 -31.88
C ALA A 2 -8.54 55.77 -30.86
N LYS A 3 -9.61 55.04 -31.17
CA LYS A 3 -9.69 53.56 -31.23
C LYS A 3 -11.04 53.05 -30.72
N ASP A 4 -12.05 53.15 -31.58
CA ASP A 4 -13.31 52.38 -31.47
C ASP A 4 -13.05 50.93 -31.91
N GLU A 5 -12.81 50.03 -30.95
CA GLU A 5 -12.96 48.58 -31.14
C GLU A 5 -14.19 48.10 -30.36
N PRO A 6 -15.31 47.78 -31.05
CA PRO A 6 -16.08 46.59 -30.67
C PRO A 6 -16.70 45.79 -31.86
N PRO A 7 -16.06 45.61 -33.04
CA PRO A 7 -16.65 44.82 -34.13
C PRO A 7 -16.42 43.30 -34.00
N SER A 8 -15.58 42.83 -33.06
CA SER A 8 -15.24 41.41 -32.89
C SER A 8 -16.27 40.64 -32.06
N VAL A 9 -16.76 41.23 -30.97
CA VAL A 9 -17.76 40.62 -30.07
C VAL A 9 -19.11 40.43 -30.78
N SER A 10 -19.50 41.36 -31.65
CA SER A 10 -20.74 41.26 -32.44
C SER A 10 -20.68 40.13 -33.47
N ARG A 11 -19.54 39.93 -34.13
CA ARG A 11 -19.34 38.79 -35.06
C ARG A 11 -19.33 37.45 -34.34
N ASP A 12 -18.76 37.36 -33.15
CA ASP A 12 -18.72 36.12 -32.37
C ASP A 12 -20.12 35.73 -31.87
N LEU A 13 -20.90 36.70 -31.36
CA LEU A 13 -22.31 36.51 -31.01
C LEU A 13 -23.15 36.07 -32.21
N GLU A 14 -22.90 36.65 -33.39
CA GLU A 14 -23.61 36.27 -34.61
C GLU A 14 -23.23 34.84 -35.06
N ALA A 15 -21.96 34.45 -34.92
CA ALA A 15 -21.50 33.09 -35.18
C ALA A 15 -22.09 32.09 -34.17
N LEU A 16 -22.17 32.46 -32.90
CA LEU A 16 -22.81 31.66 -31.86
C LEU A 16 -24.31 31.50 -32.15
N ARG A 17 -24.99 32.58 -32.56
CA ARG A 17 -26.40 32.55 -32.97
C ARG A 17 -26.62 31.63 -34.16
N ARG A 18 -25.76 31.69 -35.18
CA ARG A 18 -25.81 30.77 -36.34
C ARG A 18 -25.59 29.31 -35.91
N LYS A 19 -24.63 29.05 -35.01
CA LYS A 19 -24.41 27.70 -34.45
C LYS A 19 -25.60 27.21 -33.63
N LEU A 20 -26.21 28.08 -32.82
CA LEU A 20 -27.41 27.77 -32.05
C LEU A 20 -28.61 27.48 -32.97
N CYS A 21 -28.80 28.26 -34.05
CA CYS A 21 -29.82 27.97 -35.05
C CYS A 21 -29.58 26.63 -35.74
N LEU A 22 -28.33 26.30 -36.10
CA LEU A 22 -27.98 25.00 -36.68
C LEU A 22 -28.24 23.85 -35.70
N LEU A 23 -27.93 24.03 -34.41
CA LEU A 23 -28.23 23.03 -33.39
C LEU A 23 -29.73 22.90 -33.16
N LEU A 24 -30.50 24.00 -33.18
CA LEU A 24 -31.94 23.98 -32.99
C LEU A 24 -32.65 23.29 -34.16
N ASP A 25 -32.21 23.55 -35.39
CA ASP A 25 -32.66 22.86 -36.60
C ASP A 25 -32.31 21.37 -36.56
N SER A 26 -31.12 21.03 -36.06
CA SER A 26 -30.72 19.64 -35.78
C SER A 26 -31.60 18.98 -34.71
N PHE A 27 -31.92 19.67 -33.62
CA PHE A 27 -32.81 19.16 -32.57
C PHE A 27 -34.25 18.97 -33.08
N GLN A 28 -34.74 19.86 -33.94
CA GLN A 28 -36.09 19.79 -34.50
C GLN A 28 -36.23 18.72 -35.60
N SER A 29 -35.16 18.44 -36.35
CA SER A 29 -35.11 17.33 -37.32
C SER A 29 -34.91 15.95 -36.67
N ASN A 30 -34.53 15.90 -35.39
CA ASN A 30 -34.42 14.65 -34.65
C ASN A 30 -35.81 14.07 -34.31
N ALA A 31 -36.13 12.92 -34.89
CA ALA A 31 -37.40 12.21 -34.70
C ALA A 31 -37.77 11.97 -33.22
N LYS A 32 -36.79 11.85 -32.32
CA LYS A 32 -37.01 11.67 -30.86
C LYS A 32 -37.59 12.92 -30.19
N VAL A 33 -37.21 14.11 -30.63
CA VAL A 33 -37.69 15.39 -30.06
C VAL A 33 -39.10 15.66 -30.57
N VAL A 34 -39.34 15.40 -31.86
CA VAL A 34 -40.67 15.48 -32.48
C VAL A 34 -41.65 14.48 -31.85
N ALA A 35 -41.19 13.27 -31.53
CA ALA A 35 -41.99 12.27 -30.82
C ALA A 35 -42.32 12.72 -29.38
N PHE A 36 -41.41 13.41 -28.70
CA PHE A 36 -41.67 13.98 -27.37
C PHE A 36 -42.68 15.13 -27.40
N MET A 37 -42.60 16.02 -28.40
CA MET A 37 -43.58 17.09 -28.62
C MET A 37 -44.97 16.55 -28.98
N THR A 38 -45.03 15.42 -29.69
CA THR A 38 -46.27 14.73 -30.07
C THR A 38 -46.86 13.88 -28.94
N SER A 39 -46.09 13.62 -27.88
CA SER A 39 -46.54 12.87 -26.71
C SER A 39 -47.66 13.60 -25.95
N PRO A 40 -48.50 12.90 -25.19
CA PRO A 40 -49.57 13.52 -24.39
C PRO A 40 -49.06 14.63 -23.48
N VAL A 41 -47.84 14.50 -22.96
CA VAL A 41 -47.19 15.51 -22.10
C VAL A 41 -46.80 16.75 -22.90
N GLY A 42 -46.26 16.57 -24.10
CA GLY A 42 -45.90 17.66 -25.02
C GLY A 42 -47.13 18.43 -25.52
N ARG A 43 -48.20 17.70 -25.88
CA ARG A 43 -49.48 18.29 -26.33
C ARG A 43 -50.24 18.98 -25.20
N TYR A 44 -50.06 18.55 -23.94
CA TYR A 44 -50.65 19.18 -22.76
C TYR A 44 -49.92 20.47 -22.37
N LEU A 45 -48.60 20.50 -22.49
CA LEU A 45 -47.79 21.71 -22.33
C LEU A 45 -48.07 22.73 -23.44
N ASP A 46 -48.21 22.28 -24.69
CA ASP A 46 -48.50 23.14 -25.86
C ASP A 46 -49.88 23.81 -25.74
N ARG A 47 -50.87 23.08 -25.22
CA ARG A 47 -52.25 23.58 -25.06
C ARG A 47 -52.42 24.55 -23.87
N HIS A 48 -51.50 24.53 -22.91
CA HIS A 48 -51.50 25.42 -21.73
C HIS A 48 -50.11 26.03 -21.49
N PRO A 49 -49.78 27.14 -22.20
CA PRO A 49 -48.45 27.76 -22.11
C PRO A 49 -48.10 28.24 -20.69
N PHE A 50 -49.10 28.59 -19.88
CA PHE A 50 -48.91 28.99 -18.48
C PHE A 50 -48.44 27.83 -17.59
N LEU A 51 -48.92 26.61 -17.88
CA LEU A 51 -48.53 25.41 -17.14
C LEU A 51 -47.11 24.98 -17.51
N ALA A 52 -46.75 25.05 -18.80
CA ALA A 52 -45.39 24.82 -19.26
C ALA A 52 -44.40 25.79 -18.59
N LEU A 53 -44.76 27.08 -18.53
CA LEU A 53 -43.94 28.13 -17.92
C LEU A 53 -43.84 27.97 -16.39
N ALA A 54 -44.91 27.55 -15.72
CA ALA A 54 -44.91 27.23 -14.29
C ALA A 54 -44.03 26.01 -13.97
N MET A 55 -44.11 24.94 -14.77
CA MET A 55 -43.24 23.76 -14.62
C MET A 55 -41.77 24.09 -14.86
N LEU A 56 -41.48 24.93 -15.86
CA LEU A 56 -40.12 25.41 -16.12
C LEU A 56 -39.58 26.22 -14.94
N MET A 57 -40.37 27.17 -14.43
CA MET A 57 -40.03 27.97 -13.25
C MET A 57 -39.88 27.11 -11.99
N PHE A 58 -40.70 26.08 -11.82
CA PHE A 58 -40.57 25.15 -10.71
C PHE A 58 -39.28 24.33 -10.81
N VAL A 59 -38.94 23.83 -12.00
CA VAL A 59 -37.68 23.10 -12.22
C VAL A 59 -36.49 24.03 -12.01
N THR A 60 -36.50 25.26 -12.51
CA THR A 60 -35.37 26.19 -12.31
C THR A 60 -35.24 26.62 -10.85
N MET A 61 -36.35 26.88 -10.16
CA MET A 61 -36.36 27.26 -8.74
C MET A 61 -36.05 26.08 -7.81
N SER A 62 -36.38 24.85 -8.20
CA SER A 62 -36.09 23.63 -7.43
C SER A 62 -34.70 23.06 -7.73
N ALA A 63 -34.16 23.29 -8.93
CA ALA A 63 -32.84 22.79 -9.31
C ALA A 63 -31.73 23.32 -8.40
N VAL A 64 -31.82 24.59 -7.96
CA VAL A 64 -30.84 25.19 -7.05
C VAL A 64 -30.81 24.49 -5.68
N PRO A 65 -31.92 24.41 -4.91
CA PRO A 65 -31.92 23.73 -3.62
C PRO A 65 -31.63 22.22 -3.73
N VAL A 66 -32.14 21.54 -4.77
CA VAL A 66 -31.85 20.11 -4.99
C VAL A 66 -30.37 19.88 -5.33
N GLY A 67 -29.79 20.75 -6.17
CA GLY A 67 -28.38 20.68 -6.54
C GLY A 67 -27.46 20.89 -5.34
N VAL A 68 -27.73 21.90 -4.51
CA VAL A 68 -26.97 22.14 -3.28
C VAL A 68 -27.09 20.97 -2.31
N PHE A 69 -28.29 20.40 -2.15
CA PHE A 69 -28.50 19.23 -1.31
C PHE A 69 -27.68 18.02 -1.78
N LEU A 70 -27.76 17.69 -3.08
CA LEU A 70 -26.99 16.59 -3.66
C LEU A 70 -25.48 16.82 -3.53
N LEU A 71 -25.01 18.05 -3.73
CA LEU A 71 -23.61 18.40 -3.57
C LEU A 71 -23.14 18.18 -2.13
N ILE A 72 -23.92 18.61 -1.13
CA ILE A 72 -23.60 18.38 0.28
C ILE A 72 -23.58 16.88 0.60
N VAL A 73 -24.55 16.11 0.10
CA VAL A 73 -24.60 14.65 0.32
C VAL A 73 -23.37 13.98 -0.28
N VAL A 74 -22.97 14.35 -1.49
CA VAL A 74 -21.78 13.78 -2.15
C VAL A 74 -20.51 14.17 -1.41
N LEU A 75 -20.35 15.43 -1.02
CA LEU A 75 -19.18 15.86 -0.24
C LEU A 75 -19.11 15.15 1.12
N THR A 76 -20.25 15.01 1.79
CA THR A 76 -20.33 14.33 3.09
C THR A 76 -20.05 12.84 2.96
N SER A 77 -20.57 12.17 1.92
CA SER A 77 -20.30 10.75 1.69
C SER A 77 -18.83 10.51 1.31
N LEU A 78 -18.24 11.38 0.50
CA LEU A 78 -16.81 11.32 0.16
C LEU A 78 -15.95 11.54 1.41
N GLY A 79 -16.30 12.53 2.23
CA GLY A 79 -15.65 12.78 3.51
C GLY A 79 -15.77 11.60 4.47
N ALA A 80 -16.95 11.00 4.57
CA ALA A 80 -17.19 9.81 5.40
C ALA A 80 -16.40 8.60 4.90
N LEU A 81 -16.32 8.37 3.59
CA LEU A 81 -15.54 7.28 2.99
C LEU A 81 -14.04 7.46 3.26
N MET A 82 -13.50 8.65 3.00
CA MET A 82 -12.10 8.95 3.28
C MET A 82 -11.80 8.83 4.79
N GLY A 83 -12.72 9.31 5.64
CA GLY A 83 -12.61 9.17 7.09
C GLY A 83 -12.60 7.71 7.56
N ALA A 84 -13.49 6.87 7.01
CA ALA A 84 -13.55 5.45 7.32
C ALA A 84 -12.26 4.74 6.89
N VAL A 85 -11.76 4.99 5.68
CA VAL A 85 -10.52 4.40 5.17
C VAL A 85 -9.31 4.82 6.03
N LEU A 86 -9.23 6.10 6.43
CA LEU A 86 -8.17 6.58 7.31
C LEU A 86 -8.24 5.95 8.71
N LEU A 87 -9.43 5.83 9.29
CA LEU A 87 -9.63 5.21 10.60
C LEU A 87 -9.28 3.72 10.56
N GLU A 88 -9.76 3.00 9.54
CA GLU A 88 -9.45 1.59 9.35
C GLU A 88 -7.94 1.39 9.16
N GLY A 89 -7.30 2.20 8.30
CA GLY A 89 -5.86 2.19 8.09
C GLY A 89 -5.07 2.46 9.39
N LEU A 90 -5.54 3.39 10.22
CA LEU A 90 -4.92 3.67 11.52
C LEU A 90 -5.06 2.47 12.48
N ILE A 91 -6.24 1.86 12.56
CA ILE A 91 -6.47 0.69 13.42
C ILE A 91 -5.59 -0.48 12.97
N ILE A 92 -5.54 -0.74 11.65
CA ILE A 92 -4.68 -1.78 11.07
C ILE A 92 -3.21 -1.48 11.35
N SER A 93 -2.78 -0.23 11.23
CA SER A 93 -1.40 0.18 11.51
C SER A 93 -1.02 -0.05 12.98
N VAL A 94 -1.86 0.39 13.92
CA VAL A 94 -1.61 0.23 15.37
C VAL A 94 -1.63 -1.25 15.77
N CYS A 95 -2.60 -2.01 15.27
CA CYS A 95 -2.68 -3.46 15.47
C CYS A 95 -1.45 -4.17 14.88
N GLY A 96 -1.06 -3.81 13.66
CA GLY A 96 0.10 -4.34 12.96
C GLY A 96 1.41 -4.05 13.69
N LEU A 97 1.63 -2.81 14.14
CA LEU A 97 2.81 -2.45 14.94
C LEU A 97 2.86 -3.22 16.26
N SER A 98 1.71 -3.37 16.93
CA SER A 98 1.62 -4.12 18.19
C SER A 98 1.96 -5.59 17.98
N LEU A 99 1.41 -6.22 16.95
CA LEU A 99 1.71 -7.60 16.57
C LEU A 99 3.19 -7.77 16.18
N LEU A 100 3.72 -6.85 15.37
CA LEU A 100 5.12 -6.86 14.96
C LEU A 100 6.04 -6.71 16.18
N CYS A 101 5.68 -5.86 17.14
CA CYS A 101 6.40 -5.70 18.39
C CYS A 101 6.41 -6.99 19.20
N ILE A 102 5.26 -7.65 19.36
CA ILE A 102 5.14 -8.92 20.08
C ILE A 102 5.95 -10.01 19.37
N LEU A 103 5.79 -10.18 18.05
CA LEU A 103 6.55 -11.15 17.26
C LEU A 103 8.06 -10.89 17.36
N CYS A 104 8.49 -9.64 17.31
CA CYS A 104 9.90 -9.26 17.46
C CYS A 104 10.42 -9.63 18.85
N GLY A 105 9.68 -9.30 19.91
CA GLY A 105 10.04 -9.66 21.28
C GLY A 105 10.13 -11.18 21.48
N LEU A 106 9.14 -11.93 20.98
CA LEU A 106 9.17 -13.40 21.00
C LEU A 106 10.34 -13.95 20.19
N GLY A 107 10.63 -13.40 19.03
CA GLY A 107 11.75 -13.79 18.19
C GLY A 107 13.09 -13.58 18.89
N PHE A 108 13.28 -12.44 19.56
CA PHE A 108 14.48 -12.17 20.34
C PHE A 108 14.64 -13.15 21.51
N VAL A 109 13.57 -13.39 22.27
CA VAL A 109 13.57 -14.38 23.36
C VAL A 109 13.88 -15.78 22.83
N ALA A 110 13.30 -16.17 21.70
CA ALA A 110 13.56 -17.45 21.06
C ALA A 110 15.01 -17.58 20.60
N LEU A 111 15.61 -16.53 20.03
CA LEU A 111 17.03 -16.51 19.66
C LEU A 111 17.95 -16.65 20.87
N VAL A 112 17.65 -15.95 21.97
CA VAL A 112 18.42 -16.06 23.22
C VAL A 112 18.33 -17.49 23.77
N MET A 113 17.12 -18.05 23.87
CA MET A 113 16.92 -19.41 24.35
C MET A 113 17.61 -20.46 23.46
N SER A 114 17.52 -20.28 22.13
CA SER A 114 18.23 -21.13 21.15
C SER A 114 19.75 -21.03 21.31
N GLY A 115 20.29 -19.82 21.50
CA GLY A 115 21.71 -19.59 21.73
C GLY A 115 22.21 -20.23 23.03
N ILE A 116 21.48 -20.07 24.13
CA ILE A 116 21.79 -20.72 25.42
C ILE A 116 21.74 -22.23 25.25
N ALA A 117 20.70 -22.77 24.59
CA ALA A 117 20.59 -24.20 24.32
C ALA A 117 21.77 -24.72 23.49
N MET A 118 22.18 -24.00 22.44
CA MET A 118 23.32 -24.37 21.61
C MET A 118 24.64 -24.36 22.39
N ILE A 119 24.92 -23.30 23.17
CA ILE A 119 26.14 -23.22 23.99
C ILE A 119 26.13 -24.34 25.03
N SER A 120 25.00 -24.55 25.71
CA SER A 120 24.85 -25.61 26.70
C SER A 120 25.05 -26.99 26.09
N TYR A 121 24.50 -27.24 24.89
CA TYR A 121 24.70 -28.47 24.13
C TYR A 121 26.18 -28.69 23.81
N VAL A 122 26.87 -27.69 23.25
CA VAL A 122 28.30 -27.78 22.94
C VAL A 122 29.12 -28.05 24.20
N VAL A 123 28.88 -27.31 25.28
CA VAL A 123 29.60 -27.49 26.56
C VAL A 123 29.38 -28.90 27.10
N VAL A 124 28.13 -29.38 27.14
CA VAL A 124 27.80 -30.74 27.60
C VAL A 124 28.43 -31.79 26.69
N SER A 125 28.42 -31.60 25.37
CA SER A 125 29.08 -32.50 24.42
C SER A 125 30.59 -32.54 24.61
N CYS A 126 31.24 -31.39 24.84
CA CYS A 126 32.67 -31.34 25.15
C CYS A 126 32.99 -32.01 26.49
N LEU A 127 32.13 -31.81 27.49
CA LEU A 127 32.26 -32.37 28.83
C LEU A 127 32.11 -33.90 28.79
N MET A 128 31.08 -34.40 28.10
CA MET A 128 30.89 -35.83 27.82
C MET A 128 32.07 -36.38 27.03
N ASN A 129 32.55 -35.69 25.99
CA ASN A 129 33.70 -36.14 25.22
C ASN A 129 34.99 -36.20 26.05
N TYR A 130 35.16 -35.31 27.05
CA TYR A 130 36.27 -35.39 28.00
C TYR A 130 36.12 -36.56 28.99
N TRP A 131 34.91 -36.76 29.52
CA TRP A 131 34.62 -37.86 30.46
C TRP A 131 34.64 -39.25 29.80
N PHE A 132 34.16 -39.35 28.56
CA PHE A 132 34.19 -40.56 27.74
C PHE A 132 35.45 -40.67 26.88
N SER A 133 36.35 -39.69 26.90
CA SER A 133 37.68 -39.87 26.33
C SER A 133 38.42 -40.91 27.18
N PRO A 134 38.81 -42.06 26.61
CA PRO A 134 39.80 -42.88 27.28
C PRO A 134 41.07 -42.04 27.37
N ARG A 135 41.67 -41.96 28.56
CA ARG A 135 42.98 -41.30 28.80
C ARG A 135 43.87 -41.45 27.55
N PRO A 136 44.38 -40.36 26.93
CA PRO A 136 45.37 -40.48 25.89
C PRO A 136 46.71 -40.87 26.53
N LEU A 137 46.83 -42.13 26.95
CA LEU A 137 48.12 -42.76 27.18
C LEU A 137 48.74 -43.09 25.83
N THR A 138 49.23 -42.09 25.10
CA THR A 138 50.38 -42.20 24.17
C THR A 138 50.60 -40.90 23.40
N GLN A 139 51.35 -39.98 23.98
CA GLN A 139 52.21 -39.08 23.19
C GLN A 139 53.51 -38.78 23.94
N GLN A 140 54.26 -39.83 24.30
CA GLN A 140 55.64 -39.70 24.79
C GLN A 140 56.54 -40.87 24.33
N HIS A 141 56.29 -41.44 23.15
CA HIS A 141 57.12 -42.52 22.59
C HIS A 141 57.57 -42.24 21.13
N ALA A 142 57.84 -40.97 20.84
CA ALA A 142 58.55 -40.56 19.62
C ALA A 142 59.93 -39.94 19.91
N ASN A 143 60.30 -39.74 21.18
CA ASN A 143 61.54 -39.05 21.59
C ASN A 143 62.56 -39.95 22.33
N THR A 144 62.37 -41.28 22.31
CA THR A 144 63.28 -42.24 23.01
C THR A 144 63.99 -43.19 22.06
N ASN A 145 63.80 -43.05 20.73
CA ASN A 145 64.43 -43.96 19.76
C ASN A 145 65.59 -43.32 18.97
N CYS A 146 65.86 -42.01 19.14
CA CYS A 146 67.04 -41.35 18.55
C CYS A 146 68.24 -41.25 19.52
N GLN A 147 68.06 -41.52 20.81
CA GLN A 147 69.15 -41.47 21.81
C GLN A 147 69.86 -42.82 22.01
N LEU A 148 69.21 -43.94 21.67
CA LEU A 148 69.73 -45.29 21.96
C LEU A 148 70.63 -45.86 20.86
N ALA A 149 70.74 -45.19 19.71
CA ALA A 149 71.51 -45.65 18.56
C ALA A 149 72.92 -45.04 18.42
N MET A 150 73.35 -44.14 19.32
CA MET A 150 74.56 -43.32 19.10
C MET A 150 75.69 -43.47 20.12
N LYS A 151 75.66 -44.46 21.04
CA LYS A 151 76.83 -44.67 21.90
C LYS A 151 77.02 -46.12 22.38
N SER A 152 77.54 -46.94 21.47
CA SER A 152 78.60 -47.91 21.76
C SER A 152 79.75 -47.53 20.83
N PRO A 153 80.97 -47.28 21.33
CA PRO A 153 81.88 -48.40 21.61
C PRO A 153 82.69 -48.27 22.91
N ASP A 154 82.91 -49.43 23.52
CA ASP A 154 84.22 -50.00 23.87
C ASP A 154 85.13 -49.35 24.95
N PHE A 155 85.81 -50.26 25.64
CA PHE A 155 87.08 -50.14 26.37
C PHE A 155 87.15 -49.73 27.87
N GLU A 156 87.68 -50.69 28.64
CA GLU A 156 88.58 -50.62 29.81
C GLU A 156 88.09 -50.16 31.20
N GLY A 157 88.13 -51.11 32.15
CA GLY A 157 88.78 -50.93 33.45
C GLY A 157 87.93 -50.43 34.63
N LEU A 158 87.63 -51.33 35.58
CA LEU A 158 88.19 -51.38 36.95
C LEU A 158 87.24 -52.10 37.93
N TYR A 159 87.76 -53.15 38.54
CA TYR A 159 87.57 -53.62 39.92
C TYR A 159 86.57 -52.88 40.83
N GLN A 160 85.61 -53.61 41.40
CA GLN A 160 85.49 -53.71 42.87
C GLN A 160 84.60 -54.89 43.32
N GLU A 161 85.21 -55.74 44.16
CA GLU A 161 84.69 -56.65 45.20
C GLU A 161 83.57 -57.67 44.90
#